data_AF-S4RWP1-F1
#
_entry.id   AF-S4RWP1-F1
#
_cell.length_a   1.000
_cell.length_b   1.000
_cell.length_c   1.000
_cell.angle_alpha   90.00
_cell.angle_beta   90.00
_cell.angle_gamma   90.00
#
_symmetry.space_group_name_H-M   'P 1'
#
loop_
_entity.id
_entity.type
_entity.pdbx_description
1 polymer ?
#
loop_
_entity_poly.entity_id
_entity_poly.type
_entity_poly.pdbx_seq_one_letter_code
_entity_poly.pdbx_strand_id
1 'polypeptide(L)'
;MAAAAAAAAAMAAPVSMEVDTGTPGVSVMAVAAVTGSVSVSLHPLVILNISEHWTRLRAQEGRPMQGSVVGALIGKQEGRNIEVMNSFELLFTETDGRTDIDKEYYYTKEEQCRA
;
A
#
# COMPACT_ATOMS: atom_id res chain seq x y z
N MET A 1 -49.26 -16.99 34.43
CA MET A 1 -50.14 -16.03 33.72
C MET A 1 -49.31 -14.75 33.56
N ALA A 2 -48.42 -14.71 32.55
CA ALA A 2 -48.64 -14.14 31.21
C ALA A 2 -48.61 -12.59 31.20
N ALA A 3 -47.54 -12.03 30.60
CA ALA A 3 -47.43 -10.82 29.74
C ALA A 3 -48.03 -9.48 30.24
N ALA A 4 -47.54 -8.27 29.92
CA ALA A 4 -46.41 -7.71 29.17
C ALA A 4 -46.47 -6.16 29.31
N ALA A 5 -45.38 -5.47 28.90
CA ALA A 5 -45.32 -4.07 28.40
C ALA A 5 -45.57 -2.93 29.40
N ALA A 6 -44.98 -1.72 29.32
CA ALA A 6 -43.97 -1.11 28.44
C ALA A 6 -43.38 0.13 29.16
N ALA A 7 -42.28 0.62 28.59
CA ALA A 7 -41.47 1.79 28.96
C ALA A 7 -42.23 3.11 29.20
N ALA A 8 -41.64 4.01 30.00
CA ALA A 8 -41.22 5.34 29.52
C ALA A 8 -40.50 6.12 30.63
N ALA A 9 -39.33 6.64 30.28
CA ALA A 9 -38.58 7.63 31.04
C ALA A 9 -39.29 8.99 31.04
N ALA A 10 -39.23 9.71 32.14
CA ALA A 10 -39.59 11.11 32.21
C ALA A 10 -38.46 11.88 32.90
N MET A 11 -37.65 12.58 32.11
CA MET A 11 -36.77 13.64 32.60
C MET A 11 -36.99 14.88 31.73
N ALA A 12 -37.11 16.00 32.43
CA ALA A 12 -37.52 17.35 32.06
C ALA A 12 -37.19 17.87 30.64
N ALA A 13 -38.14 18.64 30.11
CA ALA A 13 -38.00 19.52 28.96
C ALA A 13 -37.21 20.82 29.32
N PRO A 14 -36.96 21.75 28.38
CA PRO A 14 -35.66 21.89 27.72
C PRO A 14 -34.97 23.21 28.09
N VAL A 15 -33.66 23.18 28.36
CA VAL A 15 -32.84 24.39 28.25
C VAL A 15 -32.52 24.57 26.77
N SER A 16 -33.08 25.62 26.18
CA SER A 16 -32.78 26.09 24.83
C SER A 16 -31.30 26.46 24.74
N MET A 17 -30.49 25.56 24.19
CA MET A 17 -29.17 25.87 23.65
C MET A 17 -29.32 26.08 22.15
N GLU A 18 -29.42 27.33 21.72
CA GLU A 18 -29.02 27.68 20.37
C GLU A 18 -27.48 27.62 20.31
N VAL A 19 -26.96 26.50 19.81
CA VAL A 19 -25.59 26.41 19.29
C VAL A 19 -25.71 26.31 17.78
N ASP A 20 -25.27 27.37 17.14
CA ASP A 20 -25.03 27.49 15.70
C ASP A 20 -24.40 26.21 15.16
N THR A 21 -25.11 25.46 14.32
CA THR A 21 -24.57 24.30 13.60
C THR A 21 -23.67 24.77 12.47
N GLY A 22 -22.55 25.39 12.82
CA GLY A 22 -21.36 25.39 12.00
C GLY A 22 -20.60 24.11 12.31
N THR A 23 -20.88 23.03 11.58
CA THR A 23 -20.03 21.83 11.59
C THR A 23 -18.90 22.01 10.57
N PRO A 24 -17.67 22.39 10.94
CA PRO A 24 -16.50 21.86 10.29
C PRO A 24 -16.15 20.56 11.02
N GLY A 25 -16.12 19.46 10.27
CA GLY A 25 -16.03 18.11 10.79
C GLY A 25 -14.97 17.93 11.89
N VAL A 26 -15.38 17.27 12.97
CA VAL A 26 -14.44 16.59 13.87
C VAL A 26 -13.71 15.57 13.02
N SER A 27 -12.54 15.96 12.51
CA SER A 27 -11.59 15.06 11.89
C SER A 27 -11.00 14.21 12.99
N VAL A 28 -11.61 13.04 13.22
CA VAL A 28 -10.97 11.94 13.91
C VAL A 28 -9.75 11.59 13.07
N MET A 29 -8.61 12.17 13.42
CA MET A 29 -7.33 11.84 12.82
C MET A 29 -7.11 10.35 13.11
N ALA A 30 -7.43 9.51 12.13
CA ALA A 30 -6.84 8.18 12.07
C ALA A 30 -5.33 8.41 12.21
N VAL A 31 -4.72 7.77 13.20
CA VAL A 31 -3.26 7.77 13.35
C VAL A 31 -2.71 7.33 12.00
N ALA A 32 -2.18 8.28 11.25
CA ALA A 32 -1.53 8.04 9.97
C ALA A 32 -0.42 7.04 10.27
N ALA A 33 -0.59 5.82 9.74
CA ALA A 33 0.33 4.67 9.77
C ALA A 33 1.30 4.65 10.95
N VAL A 34 1.14 3.69 11.87
CA VAL A 34 2.21 3.34 12.82
C VAL A 34 3.49 3.10 12.01
N THR A 35 4.42 4.05 12.05
CA THR A 35 5.76 3.90 11.49
C THR A 35 6.52 2.99 12.43
N GLY A 36 6.36 1.68 12.23
CA GLY A 36 7.23 0.70 12.87
C GLY A 36 8.68 1.08 12.59
N SER A 37 9.52 1.12 13.62
CA SER A 37 10.94 1.41 13.46
C SER A 37 11.61 0.27 12.69
N VAL A 38 11.68 0.37 11.37
CA VAL A 38 12.35 -0.59 10.49
C VAL A 38 13.59 0.09 9.94
N SER A 39 14.75 -0.57 10.06
CA SER A 39 15.96 -0.11 9.40
C SER A 39 16.06 -0.80 8.03
N VAL A 40 16.40 -0.04 6.99
CA VAL A 40 16.50 -0.56 5.63
C VAL A 40 17.89 -0.26 5.09
N SER A 41 18.64 -1.31 4.77
CA SER A 41 19.91 -1.23 4.06
C SER A 41 19.67 -1.53 2.58
N LEU A 42 20.01 -0.58 1.71
CA LEU A 42 19.78 -0.70 0.27
C LEU A 42 21.12 -0.87 -0.46
N HIS A 43 21.29 -1.98 -1.17
CA HIS A 43 22.48 -2.21 -1.97
C HIS A 43 22.44 -1.34 -3.25
N PRO A 44 23.54 -0.62 -3.61
CA PRO A 44 23.56 0.26 -4.79
C PRO A 44 23.19 -0.43 -6.11
N LEU A 45 23.46 -1.74 -6.22
CA LEU A 45 23.07 -2.57 -7.36
C LEU A 45 21.56 -2.50 -7.65
N VAL A 46 20.72 -2.41 -6.62
CA VAL A 46 19.26 -2.35 -6.78
C VAL A 46 18.84 -1.08 -7.50
N ILE A 47 19.43 0.06 -7.13
CA ILE A 47 19.15 1.35 -7.76
C ILE A 47 19.58 1.34 -9.22
N LEU A 48 20.74 0.73 -9.51
CA LEU A 48 21.24 0.58 -10.87
C LEU A 48 20.29 -0.28 -11.70
N ASN A 49 19.85 -1.42 -11.20
CA ASN A 49 18.92 -2.32 -11.90
C ASN A 49 17.59 -1.62 -12.22
N ILE A 50 17.01 -0.87 -11.28
CA ILE A 50 15.75 -0.12 -11.50
C ILE A 50 15.94 0.97 -12.56
N SER A 51 17.05 1.70 -12.49
CA SER A 51 17.35 2.79 -13.43
C SER A 51 17.60 2.27 -14.84
N GLU A 52 18.30 1.14 -14.95
CA GLU A 52 18.58 0.43 -16.20
C GLU A 52 17.29 -0.10 -16.83
N HIS A 53 16.46 -0.79 -16.04
CA HIS A 53 15.15 -1.30 -16.47
C HIS A 53 14.26 -0.17 -17.00
N TRP A 54 14.16 0.95 -16.28
CA TRP A 54 13.37 2.08 -16.75
C TRP A 54 13.96 2.70 -18.03
N THR A 55 15.27 2.94 -18.07
CA THR A 55 15.89 3.55 -19.26
C THR A 55 15.71 2.67 -20.50
N ARG A 56 15.78 1.33 -20.34
CA ARG A 56 15.55 0.36 -21.42
C ARG A 56 14.12 0.40 -21.95
N LEU A 57 13.10 0.33 -21.09
CA LEU A 57 11.70 0.37 -21.53
C LEU A 57 11.39 1.70 -22.24
N ARG A 58 11.87 2.81 -21.68
CA ARG A 58 11.72 4.13 -22.30
C ARG A 58 12.32 4.18 -23.70
N ALA A 59 13.47 3.53 -23.91
CA ALA A 59 14.15 3.50 -25.21
C ALA A 59 13.44 2.59 -26.23
N GLN A 60 12.90 1.46 -25.79
CA GLN A 60 12.22 0.49 -26.67
C GLN A 60 10.86 0.98 -27.15
N GLU A 61 10.09 1.64 -26.28
CA GLU A 61 8.68 1.92 -26.56
C GLU A 61 8.47 3.20 -27.38
N GLY A 62 9.48 4.08 -27.50
CA GLY A 62 9.47 5.27 -28.37
C GLY A 62 8.31 6.26 -28.17
N ARG A 63 7.45 5.94 -27.21
CA ARG A 63 6.20 6.56 -26.80
C ARG A 63 6.19 6.45 -25.28
N PRO A 64 5.58 7.40 -24.57
CA PRO A 64 5.26 7.16 -23.17
C PRO A 64 4.17 6.07 -23.16
N MET A 65 4.56 4.80 -23.11
CA MET A 65 3.73 3.84 -22.36
C MET A 65 3.47 4.47 -20.99
N GLN A 66 2.42 4.03 -20.34
CA GLN A 66 1.97 4.53 -19.04
C GLN A 66 2.97 4.19 -17.90
N GLY A 67 4.25 4.51 -18.08
CA GLY A 67 5.23 5.06 -17.13
C GLY A 67 5.64 4.19 -15.95
N SER A 68 4.99 3.05 -15.77
CA SER A 68 5.18 2.19 -14.63
C SER A 68 6.05 1.00 -15.02
N VAL A 69 7.21 0.93 -14.40
CA VAL A 69 8.00 -0.29 -14.33
C VAL A 69 7.56 -1.06 -13.10
N VAL A 70 7.32 -2.34 -13.25
CA VAL A 70 7.04 -3.24 -12.11
C VAL A 70 8.21 -4.19 -11.95
N GLY A 71 8.61 -4.40 -10.71
CA GLY A 71 9.69 -5.28 -10.35
C GLY A 71 9.58 -5.72 -8.90
N ALA A 72 10.33 -6.75 -8.55
CA ALA A 72 10.42 -7.28 -7.21
C ALA A 72 11.79 -7.02 -6.60
N LEU A 73 11.79 -6.78 -5.29
CA LEU A 73 12.99 -6.59 -4.47
C LEU A 73 13.26 -7.87 -3.70
N ILE A 74 14.50 -8.34 -3.73
CA ILE A 74 14.96 -9.52 -2.99
C ILE A 74 16.00 -9.10 -1.99
N GLY A 75 15.91 -9.67 -0.80
CA GLY A 75 16.75 -9.30 0.31
C GLY A 75 16.64 -10.27 1.46
N LYS A 76 17.32 -9.93 2.56
CA LYS A 76 17.23 -10.63 3.83
C LYS A 76 16.53 -9.75 4.85
N GLN A 77 15.78 -10.36 5.75
CA GLN A 77 15.17 -9.67 6.87
C GLN A 77 15.64 -10.32 8.17
N GLU A 78 16.25 -9.52 9.03
CA GLU A 78 16.70 -9.91 10.37
C GLU A 78 15.97 -9.04 11.40
N GLY A 79 14.85 -9.55 11.92
CA GLY A 79 14.00 -8.81 12.85
C GLY A 79 13.40 -7.55 12.21
N ARG A 80 13.85 -6.38 12.66
CA ARG A 80 13.45 -5.05 12.15
C ARG A 80 14.42 -4.47 11.13
N ASN A 81 15.46 -5.21 10.76
CA ASN A 81 16.44 -4.79 9.78
C ASN A 81 16.15 -5.52 8.46
N ILE A 82 15.97 -4.76 7.39
CA ILE A 82 15.72 -5.26 6.04
C ILE A 82 16.91 -4.89 5.17
N GLU A 83 17.54 -5.89 4.56
CA GLU A 83 18.64 -5.70 3.63
C GLU A 83 18.18 -6.04 2.22
N VAL A 84 18.03 -5.02 1.38
CA VAL A 84 17.68 -5.20 -0.03
C VAL A 84 18.95 -5.42 -0.83
N MET A 85 19.14 -6.65 -1.29
CA MET A 85 20.38 -7.10 -1.94
C MET A 85 20.29 -7.04 -3.46
N ASN A 86 19.13 -7.41 -4.02
CA ASN A 86 18.92 -7.51 -5.46
C ASN A 86 17.50 -7.09 -5.85
N SER A 87 17.29 -6.90 -7.15
CA SER A 87 15.99 -6.60 -7.74
C SER A 87 15.89 -7.15 -9.15
N PHE A 88 14.68 -7.50 -9.56
CA PHE A 88 14.40 -8.01 -10.90
C PHE A 88 13.11 -7.42 -11.45
N GLU A 89 13.06 -7.28 -12.78
CA GLU A 89 11.86 -6.85 -13.50
C GLU A 89 10.80 -7.94 -13.54
N LEU A 90 9.53 -7.52 -13.53
CA LEU A 90 8.39 -8.41 -13.65
C LEU A 90 7.58 -8.05 -14.90
N LEU A 91 7.13 -9.08 -15.59
CA LEU A 91 6.12 -8.94 -16.63
C LEU A 91 4.75 -8.78 -15.96
N PHE A 92 4.04 -7.72 -16.34
CA PHE A 92 2.70 -7.45 -15.87
C PHE A 92 1.78 -7.18 -17.06
N THR A 93 0.52 -7.57 -16.92
CA THR A 93 -0.54 -7.25 -17.87
C THR A 93 -1.55 -6.35 -17.16
N GLU A 94 -1.90 -5.24 -17.78
CA GLU A 94 -2.99 -4.39 -17.28
C GLU A 94 -4.29 -4.83 -17.94
N THR A 95 -5.22 -5.36 -17.15
CA THR A 95 -6.59 -5.67 -17.59
C THR A 95 -7.57 -4.94 -16.67
N ASP A 96 -8.45 -4.11 -17.25
CA ASP A 96 -9.48 -3.36 -16.53
C ASP A 96 -8.99 -2.56 -15.31
N GLY A 97 -7.81 -1.92 -15.42
CA GLY A 97 -7.21 -1.11 -14.35
C GLY A 97 -6.62 -1.94 -13.20
N ARG A 98 -6.47 -3.25 -13.39
CA ARG A 98 -5.79 -4.17 -12.48
C ARG A 98 -4.49 -4.63 -13.09
N THR A 99 -3.40 -4.45 -12.35
CA THR A 99 -2.08 -4.97 -12.71
C THR A 99 -1.99 -6.43 -12.29
N ASP A 100 -2.08 -7.34 -13.25
CA ASP A 100 -1.89 -8.77 -13.02
C ASP A 100 -0.44 -9.15 -13.29
N ILE A 101 0.23 -9.64 -12.26
CA ILE A 101 1.62 -10.08 -12.32
C ILE A 101 1.65 -11.56 -12.72
N ASP A 102 2.49 -11.88 -13.70
CA ASP A 102 2.74 -13.27 -14.10
C ASP A 102 3.48 -14.02 -12.97
N LYS A 103 2.75 -14.96 -12.34
CA LYS A 103 3.27 -15.77 -11.23
C LYS A 103 4.29 -16.81 -11.69
N GLU A 104 4.12 -17.36 -12.88
CA GLU A 104 5.02 -18.39 -13.42
C GLU A 104 6.38 -17.77 -13.76
N TYR A 105 6.36 -16.57 -14.34
CA TYR A 105 7.55 -15.76 -14.56
C TYR A 105 8.23 -15.36 -13.25
N TYR A 106 7.45 -14.98 -12.22
CA TYR A 106 7.97 -14.65 -10.90
C TYR A 106 8.77 -15.81 -10.30
N TYR A 107 8.23 -17.03 -10.26
CA TYR A 107 8.92 -18.19 -9.68
C TYR A 107 10.20 -18.55 -10.46
N THR A 108 10.16 -18.46 -11.79
CA THR A 108 11.33 -18.71 -12.64
C THR A 108 12.47 -17.72 -12.34
N LYS A 109 12.13 -16.44 -12.13
CA LYS A 109 13.11 -15.39 -11.80
C LYS A 109 13.63 -15.49 -10.38
N GLU A 110 12.79 -15.88 -9.43
CA GLU A 110 13.18 -16.10 -8.04
C GLU A 110 14.32 -17.13 -7.93
N GLU A 111 14.23 -18.24 -8.66
CA GLU A 111 15.29 -19.27 -8.69
C GLU A 111 16.62 -18.72 -9.25
N GLN A 112 16.55 -17.87 -10.28
CA GLN A 112 17.74 -17.26 -10.90
C GLN A 112 18.42 -16.24 -9.99
N CYS A 113 17.66 -15.52 -9.17
CA CYS A 113 18.18 -14.51 -8.24
C CYS A 113 18.55 -15.09 -6.87
N ARG A 114 18.29 -16.38 -6.64
CA ARG A 114 18.69 -17.12 -5.43
C ARG A 114 20.12 -17.68 -5.50
N ALA A 115 20.77 -17.61 -6.66
CA ALA A 115 22.17 -18.00 -6.88
C ALA A 115 23.16 -17.07 -6.16
#